data_AF-A0A3D8T2J4-F1
#
_entry.id   AF-A0A3D8T2J4-F1
#
_cell.length_a   1.000
_cell.length_b   1.000
_cell.length_c   1.000
_cell.angle_alpha   90.00
_cell.angle_beta   90.00
_cell.angle_gamma   90.00
#
_symmetry.space_group_name_H-M   'P 1'
#
loop_
_entity.id
_entity.type
_entity.pdbx_description
1 polymer ?
#
loop_
_entity_poly.entity_id
_entity_poly.type
_entity_poly.pdbx_seq_one_letter_code
_entity_poly.pdbx_strand_id
1 'polypeptide(L)'
;MPAKRKAAARSYGKAAPTPSRKRQRQEPLYQTDPFRHLPFDCATLILEDLDPVTILNCEQVDRGWAAFIRTWICAVGLRIHYPSVWHLELKQDEATSVWLYKANTAPIFTLPPGKASAVRKVEAHDGTFTIAGDFAAWGHGKHIYWQDLRFQDDGTFRPVQKLELKMDFGERGEEEEGRKPKIVMMRLNARGYLLLRFMWVSIETPQMDRYRDVLVQLQTGKTRWHYEGPVRADDEFIPRDERRLVGLDEHRVYYTSDIDILAVDIESGSELYRAPLPGTGRDRAYWIHFWPSKGAYTGFLSLNGRDVLVGLIPVRDASPMPEFAILVMDGATGHVIQQLPLTYAWSNSWRIVVSAEKTAFALVNEGSHLFRNAQIVRMFSAAPDGVFHEADDQIIDYDMPPDWPATAFDPGVSRVVADPFRHLLAFVQADGDKAGVGIAGLRPCDADRAVRRLKRDYGVKSTGALIKGSCCEVSLPPPPPCATCGHAGPGDAGSNSRRSLPIVPGSVYTVRFADERRLVIEVTRVLPRVGDRIFQNRICEYYVVDFVLRRREACVQDDLTGAQALPEEQPGDKALFRWPGFWS
;
A
#
# COMPACT_ATOMS: atom_id res chain seq x y z
N MET A 1 21.77 17.45 76.86
CA MET A 1 20.65 17.23 77.82
C MET A 1 19.39 17.90 77.26
N PRO A 2 18.17 17.49 77.64
CA PRO A 2 17.57 16.15 77.68
C PRO A 2 16.30 16.15 76.75
N ALA A 3 15.19 15.40 76.86
CA ALA A 3 14.76 14.34 77.77
C ALA A 3 13.79 13.33 77.11
N LYS A 4 13.97 12.04 77.44
CA LYS A 4 12.96 10.98 77.68
C LYS A 4 11.46 11.38 77.63
N ARG A 5 10.63 10.50 77.02
CA ARG A 5 9.70 9.66 77.81
C ARG A 5 9.15 8.43 77.06
N LYS A 6 8.96 7.34 77.82
CA LYS A 6 8.29 6.09 77.41
C LYS A 6 6.77 6.27 77.46
N ALA A 7 6.04 5.60 76.57
CA ALA A 7 4.69 5.12 76.84
C ALA A 7 4.50 3.74 76.18
N ALA A 8 4.21 2.72 76.98
CA ALA A 8 3.91 1.38 76.49
C ALA A 8 2.39 1.25 76.32
N ALA A 9 1.92 0.97 75.10
CA ALA A 9 0.53 0.63 74.84
C ALA A 9 0.34 -0.89 75.00
N ARG A 10 -0.53 -1.30 75.93
CA ARG A 10 -0.88 -2.71 76.16
C ARG A 10 -1.61 -3.29 74.95
N SER A 11 -1.22 -4.50 74.54
CA SER A 11 -2.03 -5.30 73.63
C SER A 11 -3.32 -5.74 74.34
N TYR A 12 -4.47 -5.34 73.80
CA TYR A 12 -5.74 -6.03 74.03
C TYR A 12 -5.98 -6.95 72.85
N GLY A 13 -5.98 -8.26 73.10
CA GLY A 13 -6.27 -9.25 72.07
C GLY A 13 -7.70 -9.12 71.58
N LYS A 14 -7.89 -8.67 70.34
CA LYS A 14 -9.12 -8.96 69.60
C LYS A 14 -9.06 -10.42 69.19
N ALA A 15 -10.02 -11.21 69.64
CA ALA A 15 -10.19 -12.59 69.20
C ALA A 15 -10.30 -12.62 67.66
N ALA A 16 -9.56 -13.53 67.04
CA ALA A 16 -9.63 -13.71 65.60
C ALA A 16 -11.06 -14.10 65.20
N PRO A 17 -11.68 -13.44 64.21
CA PRO A 17 -12.97 -13.87 63.72
C PRO A 17 -12.82 -15.27 63.10
N THR A 18 -13.47 -16.27 63.70
CA THR A 18 -13.52 -17.62 63.17
C THR A 18 -13.93 -17.57 61.71
N PRO A 19 -13.14 -18.11 60.76
CA PRO A 19 -13.48 -18.04 59.35
C PRO A 19 -14.81 -18.77 59.14
N SER A 20 -15.87 -17.99 58.94
CA SER A 20 -17.20 -18.49 58.62
C SER A 20 -17.08 -19.24 57.31
N ARG A 21 -16.97 -20.57 57.42
CA ARG A 21 -16.85 -21.52 56.31
C ARG A 21 -18.20 -21.62 55.61
N LYS A 22 -18.66 -20.49 55.03
CA LYS A 22 -19.74 -20.43 54.06
C LYS A 22 -19.30 -21.30 52.90
N ARG A 23 -19.72 -22.56 52.98
CA ARG A 23 -19.63 -23.56 51.94
C ARG A 23 -20.55 -23.08 50.83
N GLN A 24 -20.08 -22.12 50.03
CA GLN A 24 -20.70 -21.80 48.76
C GLN A 24 -20.74 -23.11 47.99
N ARG A 25 -21.94 -23.71 47.95
CA ARG A 25 -22.31 -24.59 46.86
C ARG A 25 -22.20 -23.72 45.62
N GLN A 26 -21.04 -23.79 44.97
CA GLN A 26 -21.00 -23.57 43.53
C GLN A 26 -21.85 -24.69 42.97
N GLU A 27 -23.12 -24.39 42.70
CA GLU A 27 -23.84 -25.17 41.71
C GLU A 27 -23.00 -25.08 40.43
N PRO A 28 -22.73 -26.21 39.75
CA PRO A 28 -22.06 -26.14 38.47
C PRO A 28 -22.97 -25.34 37.56
N LEU A 29 -22.58 -24.09 37.27
CA LEU A 29 -23.14 -23.34 36.15
C LEU A 29 -22.89 -24.21 34.92
N TYR A 30 -23.95 -24.89 34.48
CA TYR A 30 -23.93 -25.63 33.23
C TYR A 30 -23.49 -24.64 32.16
N GLN A 31 -22.26 -24.81 31.69
CA GLN A 31 -21.63 -23.83 30.84
C GLN A 31 -22.27 -23.95 29.47
N THR A 32 -23.27 -23.11 29.21
CA THR A 32 -24.16 -23.12 28.03
C THR A 32 -23.46 -22.69 26.74
N ASP A 33 -22.18 -23.00 26.65
CA ASP A 33 -21.28 -22.62 25.57
C ASP A 33 -21.33 -23.70 24.48
N PRO A 34 -21.94 -23.42 23.31
CA PRO A 34 -22.15 -24.43 22.29
C PRO A 34 -20.84 -24.96 21.72
N PHE A 35 -19.76 -24.16 21.67
CA PHE A 35 -18.47 -24.59 21.12
C PHE A 35 -17.78 -25.66 21.98
N ARG A 36 -18.15 -25.80 23.26
CA ARG A 36 -17.68 -26.91 24.12
C ARG A 36 -18.40 -28.23 23.87
N HIS A 37 -19.51 -28.20 23.13
CA HIS A 37 -20.34 -29.36 22.82
C HIS A 37 -20.31 -29.74 21.33
N LEU A 38 -19.85 -28.84 20.47
CA LEU A 38 -19.63 -29.11 19.05
C LEU A 38 -18.33 -29.92 18.82
N PRO A 39 -18.36 -30.96 17.97
CA PRO A 39 -17.14 -31.54 17.43
C PRO A 39 -16.30 -30.49 16.68
N PHE A 40 -14.98 -30.66 16.67
CA PHE A 40 -14.05 -29.74 16.02
C PHE A 40 -14.42 -29.47 14.55
N ASP A 41 -14.87 -30.49 13.81
CA ASP A 41 -15.28 -30.36 12.41
C ASP A 41 -16.54 -29.49 12.25
N CYS A 42 -17.53 -29.64 13.14
CA CYS A 42 -18.75 -28.84 13.10
C CYS A 42 -18.48 -27.37 13.48
N ALA A 43 -17.63 -27.14 14.47
CA ALA A 43 -17.18 -25.81 14.83
C ALA A 43 -16.30 -25.20 13.72
N THR A 44 -15.49 -26.01 13.02
CA THR A 44 -14.70 -25.58 11.86
C THR A 44 -15.59 -25.05 10.75
N LEU A 45 -16.64 -25.77 10.35
CA LEU A 45 -17.59 -25.28 9.33
C LEU A 45 -18.19 -23.92 9.68
N ILE A 46 -18.49 -23.66 10.96
CA ILE A 46 -18.98 -22.35 11.42
C ILE A 46 -17.89 -21.28 11.30
N LEU A 47 -16.65 -21.58 11.70
CA LEU A 47 -15.54 -20.62 11.65
C LEU A 47 -15.05 -20.33 10.22
N GLU A 48 -15.21 -21.27 9.28
CA GLU A 48 -14.88 -21.07 7.86
C GLU A 48 -15.78 -20.01 7.19
N ASP A 49 -17.01 -19.81 7.69
CA ASP A 49 -17.94 -18.77 7.24
C ASP A 49 -17.76 -17.40 7.97
N LEU A 50 -16.83 -17.29 8.93
CA LEU A 50 -16.58 -16.05 9.68
C LEU A 50 -15.38 -15.28 9.12
N ASP A 51 -15.51 -13.95 9.07
CA ASP A 51 -14.39 -13.09 8.70
C ASP A 51 -13.24 -13.17 9.75
N PRO A 52 -11.98 -12.89 9.34
CA PRO A 52 -10.83 -13.03 10.23
C PRO A 52 -10.89 -12.17 11.50
N VAL A 53 -11.53 -11.00 11.46
CA VAL A 53 -11.68 -10.11 12.62
C VAL A 53 -12.66 -10.72 13.62
N THR A 54 -13.79 -11.25 13.16
CA THR A 54 -14.75 -11.93 14.03
C THR A 54 -14.12 -13.12 14.74
N ILE A 55 -13.26 -13.90 14.07
CA ILE A 55 -12.52 -15.02 14.67
C ILE A 55 -11.56 -14.55 15.78
N LEU A 56 -10.87 -13.41 15.62
CA LEU A 56 -10.04 -12.84 16.69
C LEU A 56 -10.86 -12.24 17.85
N ASN A 57 -12.11 -11.86 17.60
CA ASN A 57 -13.04 -11.48 18.68
C ASN A 57 -13.55 -12.72 19.44
N CYS A 58 -13.70 -13.86 18.77
CA CYS A 58 -14.01 -15.14 19.42
C CYS A 58 -12.93 -15.57 20.44
N GLU A 59 -11.65 -15.24 20.20
CA GLU A 59 -10.56 -15.48 21.17
C GLU A 59 -10.78 -14.76 22.52
N GLN A 60 -11.56 -13.68 22.54
CA GLN A 60 -11.79 -12.83 23.73
C GLN A 60 -12.99 -13.28 24.59
N VAL A 61 -13.71 -14.35 24.19
CA VAL A 61 -14.92 -14.83 24.89
C VAL A 61 -14.59 -15.46 26.24
N ASP A 62 -13.79 -16.54 26.24
CA ASP A 62 -13.22 -17.14 27.44
C ASP A 62 -11.94 -17.95 27.11
N ARG A 63 -11.29 -18.54 28.13
CA ARG A 63 -10.03 -19.31 27.96
C ARG A 63 -10.19 -20.57 27.09
N GLY A 64 -11.36 -21.21 27.11
CA GLY A 64 -11.64 -22.38 26.29
C GLY A 64 -11.81 -22.00 24.83
N TRP A 65 -12.54 -20.91 24.57
CA TRP A 65 -12.62 -20.30 23.25
C TRP A 65 -11.25 -19.86 22.73
N ALA A 66 -10.44 -19.17 23.54
CA ALA A 66 -9.10 -18.75 23.16
C ALA A 66 -8.25 -19.96 22.70
N ALA A 67 -8.19 -21.02 23.51
CA ALA A 67 -7.45 -22.24 23.15
C ALA A 67 -8.02 -22.93 21.89
N PHE A 68 -9.35 -23.00 21.74
CA PHE A 68 -9.99 -23.58 20.57
C PHE A 68 -9.67 -22.79 19.28
N ILE A 69 -9.83 -21.47 19.32
CA ILE A 69 -9.58 -20.56 18.19
C ILE A 69 -8.10 -20.59 17.80
N ARG A 70 -7.17 -20.57 18.76
CA ARG A 70 -5.73 -20.72 18.48
C ARG A 70 -5.43 -22.06 17.81
N THR A 71 -5.95 -23.17 18.35
CA THR A 71 -5.83 -24.51 17.75
C THR A 71 -6.36 -24.53 16.31
N TRP A 72 -7.53 -23.93 16.07
CA TRP A 72 -8.16 -23.86 14.74
C TRP A 72 -7.35 -23.02 13.75
N ILE A 73 -6.84 -21.85 14.16
CA ILE A 73 -5.97 -20.99 13.34
C ILE A 73 -4.76 -21.77 12.80
N CYS A 74 -4.12 -22.58 13.65
CA CYS A 74 -2.93 -23.36 13.31
C CYS A 74 -3.26 -24.58 12.43
N ALA A 75 -4.36 -25.27 12.74
CA ALA A 75 -4.77 -26.47 12.01
C ALA A 75 -5.29 -26.15 10.60
N VAL A 76 -6.10 -25.10 10.47
CA VAL A 76 -6.91 -24.80 9.27
C VAL A 76 -6.97 -23.31 8.95
N GLY A 77 -7.19 -22.43 9.92
CA GLY A 77 -7.58 -21.03 9.68
C GLY A 77 -6.59 -20.21 8.84
N LEU A 78 -5.28 -20.34 9.07
CA LEU A 78 -4.27 -19.69 8.22
C LEU A 78 -4.36 -20.13 6.76
N ARG A 79 -4.62 -21.41 6.49
CA ARG A 79 -4.71 -21.95 5.12
C ARG A 79 -5.90 -21.38 4.36
N ILE A 80 -7.00 -21.08 5.06
CA ILE A 80 -8.25 -20.61 4.46
C ILE A 80 -8.21 -19.11 4.25
N HIS A 81 -7.87 -18.33 5.28
CA HIS A 81 -7.92 -16.87 5.19
C HIS A 81 -6.63 -16.24 4.67
N TYR A 82 -5.47 -16.89 4.82
CA TYR A 82 -4.17 -16.35 4.40
C TYR A 82 -3.28 -17.42 3.73
N PRO A 83 -3.76 -18.07 2.64
CA PRO A 83 -3.04 -19.17 1.99
C PRO A 83 -1.62 -18.81 1.54
N SER A 84 -1.36 -17.54 1.23
CA SER A 84 -0.05 -17.03 0.79
C SER A 84 1.04 -17.03 1.87
N VAL A 85 0.68 -17.00 3.17
CA VAL A 85 1.63 -17.09 4.29
C VAL A 85 1.66 -18.47 4.94
N TRP A 86 0.70 -19.35 4.60
CA TRP A 86 0.60 -20.68 5.19
C TRP A 86 1.65 -21.64 4.61
N HIS A 87 2.33 -22.37 5.49
CA HIS A 87 3.26 -23.44 5.13
C HIS A 87 3.19 -24.56 6.17
N LEU A 88 3.55 -25.79 5.78
CA LEU A 88 3.29 -27.00 6.58
C LEU A 88 3.96 -26.98 7.96
N GLU A 89 5.14 -26.35 8.04
CA GLU A 89 5.95 -26.22 9.27
C GLU A 89 5.23 -25.41 10.36
N LEU A 90 4.42 -24.40 9.99
CA LEU A 90 3.67 -23.57 10.93
C LEU A 90 2.69 -24.36 11.80
N LYS A 91 2.21 -25.52 11.32
CA LYS A 91 1.26 -26.36 12.08
C LYS A 91 1.79 -26.82 13.45
N GLN A 92 3.10 -26.79 13.64
CA GLN A 92 3.76 -27.21 14.89
C GLN A 92 4.06 -26.02 15.82
N ASP A 93 3.94 -24.78 15.36
CA ASP A 93 4.17 -23.56 16.13
C ASP A 93 2.87 -22.74 16.23
N GLU A 94 2.18 -22.92 17.36
CA GLU A 94 0.94 -22.19 17.66
C GLU A 94 1.19 -20.67 17.76
N ALA A 95 2.29 -20.27 18.41
CA ALA A 95 2.57 -18.87 18.68
C ALA A 95 2.83 -18.10 17.37
N THR A 96 3.67 -18.65 16.48
CA THR A 96 3.93 -18.05 15.17
C THR A 96 2.70 -18.08 14.28
N SER A 97 1.92 -19.17 14.29
CA SER A 97 0.68 -19.27 13.51
C SER A 97 -0.36 -18.23 13.91
N VAL A 98 -0.63 -18.11 15.22
CA VAL A 98 -1.56 -17.12 15.78
C VAL A 98 -1.05 -15.70 15.55
N TRP A 99 0.25 -15.45 15.68
CA TRP A 99 0.85 -14.16 15.37
C TRP A 99 0.70 -13.79 13.89
N LEU A 100 0.97 -14.72 12.95
CA LEU A 100 0.77 -14.49 11.51
C LEU A 100 -0.68 -14.18 11.18
N TYR A 101 -1.63 -14.92 11.77
CA TYR A 101 -3.06 -14.68 11.56
C TYR A 101 -3.46 -13.28 12.07
N LYS A 102 -3.03 -12.91 13.29
CA LYS A 102 -3.24 -11.56 13.85
C LYS A 102 -2.60 -10.46 13.00
N ALA A 103 -1.37 -10.67 12.52
CA ALA A 103 -0.64 -9.70 11.71
C ALA A 103 -1.26 -9.46 10.33
N ASN A 104 -1.86 -10.47 9.70
CA ASN A 104 -2.59 -10.33 8.44
C ASN A 104 -4.05 -9.88 8.62
N THR A 105 -4.66 -10.13 9.78
CA THR A 105 -5.97 -9.55 10.16
C THR A 105 -5.86 -8.07 10.56
N ALA A 106 -4.71 -7.64 11.06
CA ALA A 106 -4.46 -6.28 11.55
C ALA A 106 -4.94 -5.15 10.61
N PRO A 107 -4.67 -5.18 9.28
CA PRO A 107 -5.12 -4.12 8.39
C PRO A 107 -6.64 -4.13 8.25
N ILE A 108 -7.27 -5.31 8.20
CA ILE A 108 -8.73 -5.48 8.13
C ILE A 108 -9.40 -4.86 9.37
N PHE A 109 -8.78 -5.01 10.55
CA PHE A 109 -9.28 -4.41 11.79
C PHE A 109 -8.99 -2.91 11.92
N THR A 110 -7.85 -2.42 11.42
CA THR A 110 -7.36 -1.05 11.72
C THR A 110 -7.55 -0.04 10.58
N LEU A 111 -7.64 -0.47 9.32
CA LEU A 111 -7.94 0.40 8.17
C LEU A 111 -9.36 1.00 8.27
N PRO A 112 -10.46 0.21 8.42
CA PRO A 112 -11.80 0.79 8.47
C PRO A 112 -12.03 1.84 9.57
N PRO A 113 -11.50 1.67 10.82
CA PRO A 113 -11.61 2.71 11.85
C PRO A 113 -10.57 3.84 11.73
N GLY A 114 -9.76 3.91 10.67
CA GLY A 114 -8.77 4.97 10.47
C GLY A 114 -7.65 5.02 11.52
N LYS A 115 -7.47 3.94 12.29
CA LYS A 115 -6.51 3.87 13.40
C LYS A 115 -5.13 3.48 12.89
N ALA A 116 -4.42 4.45 12.33
CA ALA A 116 -3.03 4.32 11.94
C ALA A 116 -2.16 3.84 13.12
N SER A 117 -1.39 2.77 12.93
CA SER A 117 -0.41 2.31 13.93
C SER A 117 0.86 3.16 13.89
N ALA A 118 1.12 3.82 12.76
CA ALA A 118 2.19 4.78 12.58
C ALA A 118 1.88 5.75 11.42
N VAL A 119 2.50 6.93 11.45
CA VAL A 119 2.61 7.81 10.29
C VAL A 119 4.04 8.30 10.17
N ARG A 120 4.60 8.25 8.96
CA ARG A 120 5.91 8.79 8.60
C ARG A 120 5.71 9.99 7.67
N LYS A 121 6.26 11.15 8.04
CA LYS A 121 6.35 12.31 7.15
C LYS A 121 7.68 12.25 6.37
N VAL A 122 7.60 12.37 5.06
CA VAL A 122 8.73 12.42 4.13
C VAL A 122 8.62 13.69 3.30
N GLU A 123 9.74 14.39 3.10
CA GLU A 123 9.81 15.59 2.25
C GLU A 123 10.69 15.31 1.04
N ALA A 124 10.12 15.40 -0.16
CA ALA A 124 10.80 15.04 -1.40
C ALA A 124 10.49 16.04 -2.53
N HIS A 125 11.30 16.00 -3.59
CA HIS A 125 10.97 16.71 -4.81
C HIS A 125 9.82 16.01 -5.56
N ASP A 126 8.97 16.80 -6.22
CA ASP A 126 7.85 16.31 -7.04
C ASP A 126 8.28 15.21 -8.04
N GLY A 127 7.46 14.18 -8.18
CA GLY A 127 7.73 12.96 -8.96
C GLY A 127 8.80 12.02 -8.38
N THR A 128 9.49 12.38 -7.30
CA THR A 128 10.61 11.62 -6.74
C THR A 128 10.29 10.94 -5.40
N PHE A 129 9.10 10.36 -5.25
CA PHE A 129 8.76 9.45 -4.14
C PHE A 129 8.21 8.13 -4.67
N THR A 130 8.69 7.02 -4.11
CA THR A 130 8.18 5.68 -4.44
C THR A 130 8.16 4.78 -3.20
N ILE A 131 7.29 3.77 -3.23
CA ILE A 131 7.05 2.81 -2.15
C ILE A 131 6.61 1.50 -2.79
N ALA A 132 7.17 0.38 -2.33
CA ALA A 132 6.71 -0.97 -2.68
C ALA A 132 7.17 -1.96 -1.62
N GLY A 133 6.25 -2.83 -1.17
CA GLY A 133 6.49 -3.71 -0.04
C GLY A 133 7.00 -2.93 1.17
N ASP A 134 8.04 -3.44 1.82
CA ASP A 134 8.61 -2.84 3.03
C ASP A 134 9.64 -1.73 2.76
N PHE A 135 9.69 -1.14 1.57
CA PHE A 135 10.65 -0.09 1.24
C PHE A 135 9.96 1.17 0.70
N ALA A 136 10.44 2.33 1.16
CA ALA A 136 10.19 3.62 0.51
C ALA A 136 11.53 4.26 0.12
N ALA A 137 11.55 4.98 -1.01
CA ALA A 137 12.69 5.74 -1.49
C ALA A 137 12.25 7.10 -2.03
N TRP A 138 13.08 8.13 -1.86
CA TRP A 138 12.78 9.49 -2.30
C TRP A 138 13.99 10.36 -2.63
N GLY A 139 13.81 11.31 -3.55
CA GLY A 139 14.78 12.33 -3.91
C GLY A 139 14.61 13.60 -3.08
N HIS A 140 15.69 14.10 -2.49
CA HIS A 140 15.73 15.39 -1.80
C HIS A 140 17.08 16.08 -2.03
N GLY A 141 17.05 17.26 -2.66
CA GLY A 141 18.24 17.94 -3.15
C GLY A 141 18.99 17.10 -4.20
N LYS A 142 20.31 16.95 -4.00
CA LYS A 142 21.18 16.08 -4.82
C LYS A 142 21.25 14.63 -4.31
N HIS A 143 20.38 14.23 -3.39
CA HIS A 143 20.50 12.99 -2.65
C HIS A 143 19.24 12.13 -2.75
N ILE A 144 19.46 10.82 -2.72
CA ILE A 144 18.39 9.84 -2.65
C ILE A 144 18.44 9.24 -1.25
N TYR A 145 17.28 9.19 -0.62
CA TYR A 145 17.08 8.61 0.69
C TYR A 145 16.16 7.42 0.56
N TRP A 146 16.25 6.48 1.49
CA TRP A 146 15.35 5.35 1.56
C TRP A 146 15.15 4.90 3.00
N GLN A 147 14.09 4.14 3.24
CA GLN A 147 13.78 3.59 4.55
C GLN A 147 13.16 2.20 4.41
N ASP A 148 13.61 1.28 5.26
CA ASP A 148 12.91 0.03 5.56
C ASP A 148 11.73 0.35 6.48
N LEU A 149 10.52 0.12 5.99
CA LEU A 149 9.25 0.47 6.63
C LEU A 149 8.84 -0.53 7.73
N ARG A 150 9.62 -1.59 7.96
CA ARG A 150 9.40 -2.48 9.10
C ARG A 150 9.77 -1.78 10.41
N PHE A 151 9.07 -2.15 11.46
CA PHE A 151 9.45 -1.81 12.82
C PHE A 151 10.67 -2.65 13.24
N GLN A 152 11.45 -2.11 14.18
CA GLN A 152 12.42 -2.88 14.97
C GLN A 152 11.67 -3.65 16.08
N ASP A 153 12.31 -4.61 16.75
CA ASP A 153 11.68 -5.42 17.81
C ASP A 153 11.26 -4.61 19.05
N ASP A 154 11.82 -3.40 19.22
CA ASP A 154 11.39 -2.43 20.23
C ASP A 154 10.12 -1.64 19.84
N GLY A 155 9.66 -1.76 18.59
CA GLY A 155 8.54 -1.02 18.01
C GLY A 155 8.90 0.34 17.41
N THR A 156 10.19 0.70 17.33
CA THR A 156 10.65 1.93 16.66
C THR A 156 10.77 1.75 15.15
N PHE A 157 10.86 2.85 14.41
CA PHE A 157 11.18 2.81 12.98
C PHE A 157 12.67 2.50 12.77
N ARG A 158 12.99 1.75 11.71
CA ARG A 158 14.37 1.70 11.20
C ARG A 158 14.80 3.09 10.70
N PRO A 159 16.08 3.49 10.86
CA PRO A 159 16.54 4.81 10.47
C PRO A 159 16.46 5.01 8.96
N VAL A 160 16.25 6.27 8.55
CA VAL A 160 16.39 6.69 7.15
C VAL A 160 17.85 6.54 6.73
N GLN A 161 18.08 5.93 5.58
CA GLN A 161 19.40 5.74 4.99
C GLN A 161 19.58 6.65 3.77
N LYS A 162 20.82 7.09 3.54
CA LYS A 162 21.21 7.81 2.32
C LYS A 162 21.77 6.80 1.33
N LEU A 163 21.30 6.84 0.08
CA LEU A 163 21.82 5.99 -0.98
C LEU A 163 23.07 6.63 -1.59
N GLU A 164 24.23 6.03 -1.34
CA GLU A 164 25.51 6.47 -1.91
C GLU A 164 25.66 5.92 -3.34
N LEU A 165 25.16 6.68 -4.31
CA LEU A 165 25.37 6.36 -5.72
C LEU A 165 26.75 6.80 -6.18
N LYS A 166 27.62 5.82 -6.42
CA LYS A 166 28.84 6.01 -7.22
C LYS A 166 28.44 6.11 -8.70
N MET A 167 28.04 7.30 -9.11
CA MET A 167 27.78 7.61 -10.50
C MET A 167 29.03 8.22 -11.10
N ASP A 168 29.80 7.37 -11.77
CA ASP A 168 30.83 7.82 -12.69
C ASP A 168 30.12 8.51 -13.86
N PHE A 169 29.93 9.82 -13.72
CA PHE A 169 29.45 10.75 -14.75
C PHE A 169 30.59 11.30 -15.63
N GLY A 170 31.81 10.80 -15.41
CA GLY A 170 33.02 11.32 -16.02
C GLY A 170 33.41 12.69 -15.44
N GLU A 171 34.42 12.72 -14.56
CA GLU A 171 34.92 13.94 -13.89
C GLU A 171 35.53 15.01 -14.83
N ARG A 172 35.30 14.93 -16.15
CA ARG A 172 36.02 15.68 -17.20
C ARG A 172 35.15 16.28 -18.32
N GLY A 173 33.83 16.31 -18.20
CA GLY A 173 32.97 16.92 -19.23
C GLY A 173 31.72 17.62 -18.72
N GLU A 174 30.99 17.01 -17.79
CA GLU A 174 29.62 17.47 -17.51
C GLU A 174 29.51 18.74 -16.65
N GLU A 175 30.50 19.04 -15.78
CA GLU A 175 30.51 20.30 -15.04
C GLU A 175 30.91 21.51 -15.92
N GLU A 176 31.64 21.31 -17.02
CA GLU A 176 32.04 22.41 -17.92
C GLU A 176 30.87 22.90 -18.80
N GLU A 177 29.93 22.01 -19.16
CA GLU A 177 28.75 22.35 -19.98
C GLU A 177 27.52 22.81 -19.15
N GLY A 178 27.65 22.93 -17.82
CA GLY A 178 26.56 23.39 -16.93
C GLY A 178 25.35 22.44 -16.83
N ARG A 179 25.36 21.31 -17.54
CA ARG A 179 24.34 20.25 -17.49
C ARG A 179 24.31 19.61 -16.10
N LYS A 180 23.11 19.23 -15.63
CA LYS A 180 22.95 18.54 -14.33
C LYS A 180 22.00 17.36 -14.48
N PRO A 181 22.39 16.14 -14.05
CA PRO A 181 21.51 14.99 -14.09
C PRO A 181 20.32 15.20 -13.14
N LYS A 182 19.11 15.15 -13.70
CA LYS A 182 17.85 15.23 -12.95
C LYS A 182 17.23 13.84 -12.87
N ILE A 183 16.85 13.41 -11.67
CA ILE A 183 15.97 12.24 -11.49
C ILE A 183 14.60 12.62 -12.04
N VAL A 184 14.18 12.02 -13.14
CA VAL A 184 12.85 12.25 -13.74
C VAL A 184 11.83 11.19 -13.34
N MET A 185 12.31 10.04 -12.87
CA MET A 185 11.49 8.89 -12.57
C MET A 185 12.24 7.95 -11.63
N MET A 186 11.45 7.29 -10.78
CA MET A 186 11.91 6.29 -9.83
C MET A 186 10.84 5.21 -9.68
N ARG A 187 11.27 3.94 -9.66
CA ARG A 187 10.43 2.76 -9.44
C ARG A 187 11.11 1.85 -8.43
N LEU A 188 10.32 1.21 -7.57
CA LEU A 188 10.78 0.34 -6.50
C LEU A 188 9.90 -0.93 -6.52
N ASN A 189 10.50 -2.10 -6.31
CA ASN A 189 9.75 -3.34 -6.09
C ASN A 189 9.79 -3.77 -4.62
N ALA A 190 8.94 -4.73 -4.25
CA ALA A 190 8.85 -5.25 -2.89
C ALA A 190 10.15 -5.92 -2.39
N ARG A 191 11.06 -6.32 -3.30
CA ARG A 191 12.38 -6.90 -2.97
C ARG A 191 13.46 -5.85 -2.70
N GLY A 192 13.15 -4.55 -2.77
CA GLY A 192 14.08 -3.46 -2.46
C GLY A 192 15.05 -3.12 -3.59
N TYR A 193 14.71 -3.41 -4.85
CA TYR A 193 15.43 -2.91 -6.02
C TYR A 193 14.83 -1.58 -6.44
N LEU A 194 15.67 -0.55 -6.54
CA LEU A 194 15.32 0.80 -6.95
C LEU A 194 15.87 1.06 -8.35
N LEU A 195 14.97 1.31 -9.30
CA LEU A 195 15.32 1.78 -10.64
C LEU A 195 15.16 3.29 -10.70
N LEU A 196 16.21 3.97 -11.13
CA LEU A 196 16.31 5.42 -11.26
C LEU A 196 16.56 5.80 -12.71
N ARG A 197 15.76 6.72 -13.26
CA ARG A 197 16.09 7.37 -14.55
C ARG A 197 16.60 8.77 -14.30
N PHE A 198 17.84 9.00 -14.72
CA PHE A 198 18.44 10.32 -14.84
C PHE A 198 18.25 10.82 -16.27
N MET A 199 17.98 12.12 -16.42
CA MET A 199 18.04 12.82 -17.71
C MET A 199 18.92 14.06 -17.57
N TRP A 200 19.65 14.36 -18.63
CA TRP A 200 20.43 15.58 -18.76
C TRP A 200 19.60 16.58 -19.54
N VAL A 201 19.35 17.71 -18.88
CA VAL A 201 18.65 18.86 -19.46
C VAL A 201 19.65 20.00 -19.51
N SER A 202 19.91 20.50 -20.72
CA SER A 202 20.72 21.71 -20.90
C SER A 202 20.00 22.92 -20.31
N ILE A 203 20.76 23.86 -19.74
CA ILE A 203 20.20 25.10 -19.18
C ILE A 203 19.83 26.07 -20.31
N GLU A 204 20.56 26.02 -21.42
CA GLU A 204 20.40 26.92 -22.57
C GLU A 204 19.36 26.40 -23.56
N THR A 205 19.29 25.07 -23.72
CA THR A 205 18.32 24.38 -24.57
C THR A 205 17.54 23.38 -23.72
N PRO A 206 16.20 23.47 -23.63
CA PRO A 206 15.38 22.48 -22.90
C PRO A 206 15.28 21.13 -23.65
N GLN A 207 16.13 20.90 -24.65
CA GLN A 207 16.30 19.61 -25.30
C GLN A 207 16.90 18.63 -24.30
N MET A 208 16.39 17.40 -24.35
CA MET A 208 16.91 16.28 -23.58
C MET A 208 17.99 15.62 -24.44
N ASP A 209 19.21 15.50 -23.91
CA ASP A 209 20.35 14.98 -24.67
C ASP A 209 20.51 13.46 -24.50
N ARG A 210 20.35 12.98 -23.25
CA ARG A 210 20.57 11.58 -22.86
C ARG A 210 19.71 11.21 -21.67
N TYR A 211 19.46 9.91 -21.52
CA TYR A 211 18.98 9.32 -20.27
C TYR A 211 19.88 8.17 -19.82
N ARG A 212 19.94 7.96 -18.50
CA ARG A 212 20.66 6.86 -17.87
C ARG A 212 19.73 6.22 -16.84
N ASP A 213 19.45 4.94 -17.07
CA ASP A 213 18.78 4.09 -16.09
C ASP A 213 19.83 3.43 -15.20
N VAL A 214 19.60 3.44 -13.89
CA VAL A 214 20.49 2.82 -12.89
C VAL A 214 19.64 1.98 -11.96
N LEU A 215 19.89 0.67 -11.92
CA LEU A 215 19.23 -0.25 -11.00
C LEU A 215 20.13 -0.52 -9.79
N VAL A 216 19.60 -0.32 -8.58
CA VAL A 216 20.35 -0.42 -7.33
C VAL A 216 19.58 -1.25 -6.31
N GLN A 217 20.24 -2.18 -5.63
CA GLN A 217 19.64 -2.90 -4.51
C GLN A 217 19.82 -2.10 -3.22
N LEU A 218 18.73 -1.57 -2.65
CA LEU A 218 18.74 -0.63 -1.52
C LEU A 218 19.56 -1.15 -0.33
N GLN A 219 19.28 -2.38 0.11
CA GLN A 219 19.89 -3.01 1.28
C GLN A 219 21.42 -3.14 1.20
N THR A 220 21.98 -3.25 0.00
CA THR A 220 23.43 -3.44 -0.20
C THR A 220 24.11 -2.20 -0.75
N GLY A 221 23.34 -1.18 -1.18
CA GLY A 221 23.83 -0.02 -1.91
C GLY A 221 24.45 -0.34 -3.29
N LYS A 222 24.43 -1.60 -3.73
CA LYS A 222 25.11 -2.03 -4.95
C LYS A 222 24.25 -1.74 -6.17
N THR A 223 24.80 -0.94 -7.09
CA THR A 223 24.35 -0.90 -8.49
C THR A 223 24.46 -2.30 -9.07
N ARG A 224 23.37 -2.82 -9.65
CA ARG A 224 23.37 -4.12 -10.35
C ARG A 224 23.79 -3.94 -11.79
N TRP A 225 23.20 -2.96 -12.46
CA TRP A 225 23.55 -2.55 -13.82
C TRP A 225 23.10 -1.11 -14.03
N HIS A 226 23.55 -0.54 -15.15
CA HIS A 226 23.01 0.71 -15.68
C HIS A 226 22.89 0.59 -17.21
N TYR A 227 22.01 1.40 -17.78
CA TYR A 227 21.79 1.50 -19.21
C TYR A 227 21.82 2.97 -19.59
N GLU A 228 22.58 3.34 -20.63
CA GLU A 228 22.61 4.70 -21.18
C GLU A 228 22.02 4.68 -22.59
N GLY A 229 21.12 5.62 -22.86
CA GLY A 229 20.46 5.77 -24.15
C GLY A 229 20.58 7.21 -24.66
N PRO A 230 20.86 7.42 -25.96
CA PRO A 230 20.73 8.75 -26.56
C PRO A 230 19.26 9.16 -26.54
N VAL A 231 19.00 10.44 -26.29
CA VAL A 231 17.76 11.06 -26.71
C VAL A 231 18.08 11.76 -28.03
N ARG A 232 17.48 11.30 -29.14
CA ARG A 232 17.63 12.01 -30.43
C ARG A 232 16.93 13.35 -30.31
N ALA A 233 17.67 14.44 -30.52
CA ALA A 233 17.17 15.81 -30.44
C ALA A 233 16.50 16.28 -31.75
N ASP A 234 16.56 15.43 -32.78
CA ASP A 234 16.31 15.72 -34.19
C ASP A 234 14.83 15.61 -34.59
N ASP A 235 14.05 14.76 -33.91
CA ASP A 235 12.62 14.58 -34.16
C ASP A 235 11.81 15.42 -33.16
N GLU A 236 10.86 16.23 -33.64
CA GLU A 236 9.81 16.87 -32.80
C GLU A 236 8.85 15.84 -32.17
N PHE A 237 9.03 14.55 -32.51
CA PHE A 237 8.29 13.40 -32.00
C PHE A 237 9.25 12.48 -31.24
N ILE A 238 8.74 11.88 -30.16
CA ILE A 238 9.52 11.07 -29.21
C ILE A 238 10.33 9.98 -29.95
N PRO A 239 11.64 9.79 -29.65
CA PRO A 239 12.48 8.84 -30.38
C PRO A 239 11.93 7.41 -30.37
N ARG A 240 11.93 6.74 -31.53
CA ARG A 240 11.42 5.35 -31.68
C ARG A 240 12.10 4.33 -30.74
N ASP A 241 13.36 4.59 -30.41
CA ASP A 241 14.19 3.75 -29.54
C ASP A 241 14.14 4.18 -28.07
N GLU A 242 13.27 5.15 -27.69
CA GLU A 242 13.10 5.52 -26.29
C GLU A 242 12.43 4.37 -25.52
N ARG A 243 13.24 3.65 -24.74
CA ARG A 243 12.77 2.62 -23.81
C ARG A 243 12.00 3.30 -22.68
N ARG A 244 10.69 3.40 -22.79
CA ARG A 244 9.79 3.99 -21.79
C ARG A 244 9.54 2.96 -20.67
N LEU A 245 9.74 3.32 -19.39
CA LEU A 245 9.70 2.35 -18.29
C LEU A 245 8.26 2.02 -17.86
N VAL A 246 7.75 0.88 -18.31
CA VAL A 246 6.43 0.36 -17.95
C VAL A 246 6.35 0.08 -16.45
N GLY A 247 7.33 -0.64 -15.90
CA GLY A 247 7.37 -0.93 -14.48
C GLY A 247 8.49 -1.86 -14.05
N LEU A 248 8.50 -2.15 -12.75
CA LEU A 248 9.53 -2.93 -12.08
C LEU A 248 8.85 -4.02 -11.24
N ASP A 249 9.04 -5.26 -11.65
CA ASP A 249 8.51 -6.46 -11.02
C ASP A 249 9.58 -7.12 -10.13
N GLU A 250 9.29 -8.27 -9.52
CA GLU A 250 10.21 -9.00 -8.64
C GLU A 250 11.46 -9.54 -9.35
N HIS A 251 11.34 -9.83 -10.65
CA HIS A 251 12.38 -10.46 -11.47
C HIS A 251 12.77 -9.68 -12.73
N ARG A 252 11.94 -8.74 -13.19
CA ARG A 252 12.12 -8.08 -14.50
C ARG A 252 11.86 -6.58 -14.44
N VAL A 253 12.55 -5.86 -15.31
CA VAL A 253 12.25 -4.47 -15.69
C VAL A 253 11.57 -4.50 -17.04
N TYR A 254 10.40 -3.88 -17.13
CA TYR A 254 9.64 -3.82 -18.39
C TYR A 254 9.74 -2.43 -19.00
N TYR A 255 10.13 -2.39 -20.25
CA TYR A 255 10.17 -1.19 -21.09
C TYR A 255 9.23 -1.34 -22.27
N THR A 256 8.70 -0.24 -22.79
CA THR A 256 7.93 -0.20 -24.03
C THR A 256 8.59 0.78 -25.00
N SER A 257 8.56 0.47 -26.29
CA SER A 257 8.64 1.47 -27.36
C SER A 257 7.22 1.76 -27.88
N ASP A 258 7.09 2.41 -29.02
CA ASP A 258 5.80 2.56 -29.72
C ASP A 258 5.28 1.25 -30.34
N ILE A 259 6.15 0.25 -30.54
CA ILE A 259 5.86 -0.97 -31.31
C ILE A 259 6.14 -2.28 -30.56
N ASP A 260 6.89 -2.25 -29.46
CA ASP A 260 7.29 -3.44 -28.71
C ASP A 260 7.29 -3.24 -27.20
N ILE A 261 7.24 -4.36 -26.50
CA ILE A 261 7.58 -4.48 -25.08
C ILE A 261 8.90 -5.27 -24.95
N LEU A 262 9.77 -4.75 -24.11
CA LEU A 262 11.09 -5.28 -23.78
C LEU A 262 11.10 -5.68 -22.31
N ALA A 263 11.54 -6.90 -21.99
CA ALA A 263 11.88 -7.27 -20.63
C ALA A 263 13.39 -7.40 -20.43
N VAL A 264 13.88 -6.87 -19.31
CA VAL A 264 15.28 -6.93 -18.88
C VAL A 264 15.36 -7.65 -17.54
N ASP A 265 16.30 -8.58 -17.41
CA ASP A 265 16.55 -9.31 -16.16
C ASP A 265 17.05 -8.36 -15.06
N ILE A 266 16.44 -8.44 -13.87
CA ILE A 266 16.74 -7.54 -12.76
C ILE A 266 18.16 -7.75 -12.19
N GLU A 267 18.71 -8.97 -12.24
CA GLU A 267 20.02 -9.28 -11.66
C GLU A 267 21.19 -8.89 -12.58
N SER A 268 21.09 -9.25 -13.86
CA SER A 268 22.18 -9.10 -14.86
C SER A 268 22.05 -7.87 -15.77
N GLY A 269 20.85 -7.32 -15.94
CA GLY A 269 20.61 -6.25 -16.92
C GLY A 269 20.53 -6.74 -18.37
N SER A 270 20.49 -8.05 -18.59
CA SER A 270 20.37 -8.65 -19.92
C SER A 270 18.95 -8.50 -20.48
N GLU A 271 18.83 -8.21 -21.77
CA GLU A 271 17.56 -8.30 -22.51
C GLU A 271 17.09 -9.77 -22.53
N LEU A 272 15.94 -10.05 -21.91
CA LEU A 272 15.34 -11.39 -21.82
C LEU A 272 14.53 -11.70 -23.08
N TYR A 273 13.70 -10.74 -23.49
CA TYR A 273 12.91 -10.80 -24.72
C TYR A 273 12.52 -9.40 -25.19
N ARG A 274 12.10 -9.34 -26.46
CA ARG A 274 11.45 -8.21 -27.09
C ARG A 274 10.28 -8.73 -27.93
N ALA A 275 9.06 -8.31 -27.61
CA ALA A 275 7.84 -8.81 -28.24
C ALA A 275 7.02 -7.64 -28.82
N PRO A 276 6.47 -7.76 -30.05
CA PRO A 276 5.67 -6.70 -30.66
C PRO A 276 4.34 -6.50 -29.92
N LEU A 277 3.93 -5.25 -29.74
CA LEU A 277 2.61 -4.90 -29.19
C LEU A 277 1.56 -4.92 -30.33
N PRO A 278 0.43 -5.63 -30.17
CA PRO A 278 -0.57 -5.73 -31.23
C PRO A 278 -1.32 -4.41 -31.40
N GLY A 279 -1.51 -4.02 -32.66
CA GLY A 279 -2.35 -2.88 -33.02
C GLY A 279 -1.79 -1.51 -32.65
N THR A 280 -0.51 -1.39 -32.26
CA THR A 280 0.11 -0.08 -32.02
C THR A 280 0.62 0.56 -33.32
N GLY A 281 -0.05 1.63 -33.77
CA GLY A 281 0.58 2.65 -34.61
C GLY A 281 1.52 3.50 -33.78
N ARG A 282 2.29 4.40 -34.43
CA ARG A 282 3.32 5.24 -33.76
C ARG A 282 2.82 5.95 -32.49
N ASP A 283 1.55 6.33 -32.43
CA ASP A 283 1.02 7.18 -31.36
C ASP A 283 0.41 6.38 -30.17
N ARG A 284 0.43 5.04 -30.20
CA ARG A 284 -0.43 4.22 -29.31
C ARG A 284 0.20 3.71 -28.02
N ALA A 285 1.43 3.21 -28.03
CA ALA A 285 1.98 2.58 -26.83
C ALA A 285 2.35 3.58 -25.71
N TYR A 286 2.30 4.90 -25.99
CA TYR A 286 2.51 5.97 -25.02
C TYR A 286 1.66 5.82 -23.74
N TRP A 287 0.47 5.21 -23.85
CA TRP A 287 -0.47 5.05 -22.73
C TRP A 287 -0.11 3.97 -21.72
N ILE A 288 0.65 2.93 -22.11
CA ILE A 288 1.19 1.94 -21.16
C ILE A 288 2.15 2.64 -20.16
N HIS A 289 2.76 3.75 -20.59
CA HIS A 289 3.77 4.51 -19.84
C HIS A 289 3.26 5.80 -19.17
N PHE A 290 2.06 6.31 -19.52
CA PHE A 290 1.77 7.75 -19.59
C PHE A 290 2.46 8.62 -18.51
N TRP A 291 3.49 9.33 -18.98
CA TRP A 291 4.45 10.15 -18.24
C TRP A 291 3.77 11.23 -17.36
N PRO A 292 4.43 11.66 -16.28
CA PRO A 292 4.36 11.06 -14.95
C PRO A 292 2.96 11.17 -14.28
N SER A 293 1.87 11.00 -15.03
CA SER A 293 0.52 11.02 -14.46
C SER A 293 0.38 9.91 -13.39
N LYS A 294 -0.29 10.22 -12.28
CA LYS A 294 -0.21 9.43 -11.04
C LYS A 294 -0.94 8.07 -11.08
N GLY A 295 -1.49 7.69 -12.24
CA GLY A 295 -2.21 6.44 -12.46
C GLY A 295 -1.28 5.27 -12.73
N ALA A 296 -1.57 4.12 -12.11
CA ALA A 296 -0.96 2.85 -12.48
C ALA A 296 -1.72 2.25 -13.67
N TYR A 297 -1.26 2.51 -14.90
CA TYR A 297 -1.85 1.92 -16.12
C TYR A 297 -1.43 0.47 -16.36
N THR A 298 -0.60 -0.09 -15.47
CA THR A 298 -0.05 -1.44 -15.53
C THR A 298 -0.13 -2.15 -14.18
N GLY A 299 -0.31 -3.47 -14.21
CA GLY A 299 -0.31 -4.34 -13.04
C GLY A 299 0.45 -5.65 -13.30
N PHE A 300 1.11 -6.17 -12.26
CA PHE A 300 1.85 -7.43 -12.28
C PHE A 300 1.08 -8.49 -11.50
N LEU A 301 0.71 -9.57 -12.18
CA LEU A 301 -0.07 -10.69 -11.67
C LEU A 301 0.76 -11.97 -11.62
N SER A 302 0.35 -12.91 -10.76
CA SER A 302 0.85 -14.28 -10.74
C SER A 302 -0.32 -15.24 -10.91
N LEU A 303 -0.29 -16.01 -12.00
CA LEU A 303 -1.39 -16.88 -12.42
C LEU A 303 -0.88 -18.29 -12.61
N ASN A 304 -1.29 -19.22 -11.72
CA ASN A 304 -0.81 -20.60 -11.70
C ASN A 304 0.74 -20.70 -11.70
N GLY A 305 1.40 -19.79 -10.98
CA GLY A 305 2.87 -19.69 -10.90
C GLY A 305 3.55 -19.06 -12.13
N ARG A 306 2.78 -18.46 -13.05
CA ARG A 306 3.31 -17.69 -14.19
C ARG A 306 3.16 -16.20 -13.94
N ASP A 307 4.18 -15.43 -14.28
CA ASP A 307 4.12 -13.98 -14.24
C ASP A 307 3.25 -13.47 -15.40
N VAL A 308 2.33 -12.56 -15.12
CA VAL A 308 1.42 -11.97 -16.10
C VAL A 308 1.46 -10.44 -15.96
N LEU A 309 1.66 -9.73 -17.08
CA LEU A 309 1.62 -8.27 -17.12
C LEU A 309 0.29 -7.82 -17.72
N VAL A 310 -0.45 -6.97 -17.02
CA VAL A 310 -1.65 -6.34 -17.57
C VAL A 310 -1.39 -4.86 -17.80
N GLY A 311 -1.83 -4.32 -18.95
CA GLY A 311 -1.66 -2.90 -19.30
C GLY A 311 -2.80 -2.37 -20.16
N LEU A 312 -3.03 -1.06 -20.11
CA LEU A 312 -4.04 -0.37 -20.92
C LEU A 312 -3.41 0.23 -22.19
N ILE A 313 -4.05 0.01 -23.35
CA ILE A 313 -3.68 0.62 -24.65
C ILE A 313 -4.88 1.30 -25.32
N PRO A 314 -4.68 2.34 -26.15
CA PRO A 314 -5.68 2.80 -27.11
C PRO A 314 -5.73 1.86 -28.33
N VAL A 315 -6.90 1.73 -28.92
CA VAL A 315 -7.19 0.85 -30.08
C VAL A 315 -7.40 1.65 -31.37
N ARG A 316 -7.76 2.94 -31.27
CA ARG A 316 -8.05 3.83 -32.42
C ARG A 316 -7.64 5.28 -32.14
N ASP A 317 -6.90 5.89 -33.08
CA ASP A 317 -6.30 7.24 -32.92
C ASP A 317 -7.21 8.40 -33.35
N ALA A 318 -8.30 8.12 -34.09
CA ALA A 318 -9.02 9.13 -34.87
C ALA A 318 -10.46 9.43 -34.39
N SER A 319 -10.82 9.01 -33.17
CA SER A 319 -12.13 9.27 -32.57
C SER A 319 -12.03 10.31 -31.46
N PRO A 320 -12.99 11.24 -31.29
CA PRO A 320 -13.04 12.14 -30.14
C PRO A 320 -13.19 11.40 -28.80
N MET A 321 -13.48 10.09 -28.83
CA MET A 321 -13.39 9.20 -27.67
C MET A 321 -12.46 8.02 -28.03
N PRO A 322 -11.24 7.94 -27.48
CA PRO A 322 -10.36 6.80 -27.71
C PRO A 322 -10.99 5.52 -27.16
N GLU A 323 -11.13 4.51 -28.02
CA GLU A 323 -11.39 3.13 -27.59
C GLU A 323 -10.12 2.61 -26.92
N PHE A 324 -10.23 2.01 -25.73
CA PHE A 324 -9.12 1.33 -25.07
C PHE A 324 -9.30 -0.19 -25.10
N ALA A 325 -8.21 -0.92 -24.91
CA ALA A 325 -8.21 -2.34 -24.62
C ALA A 325 -7.24 -2.62 -23.47
N ILE A 326 -7.55 -3.68 -22.72
CA ILE A 326 -6.65 -4.26 -21.75
C ILE A 326 -5.83 -5.32 -22.50
N LEU A 327 -4.51 -5.19 -22.50
CA LEU A 327 -3.60 -6.26 -22.90
C LEU A 327 -3.26 -7.11 -21.67
N VAL A 328 -3.38 -8.42 -21.82
CA VAL A 328 -2.83 -9.41 -20.90
C VAL A 328 -1.60 -10.04 -21.58
N MET A 329 -0.44 -9.65 -21.06
CA MET A 329 0.95 -10.08 -21.20
C MET A 329 1.33 -11.42 -20.56
N ASP A 330 1.81 -12.45 -21.27
CA ASP A 330 2.68 -13.45 -20.61
C ASP A 330 4.01 -12.77 -20.22
N GLY A 331 4.36 -12.76 -18.94
CA GLY A 331 5.53 -12.04 -18.40
C GLY A 331 6.87 -12.72 -18.65
N ALA A 332 6.88 -13.96 -19.17
CA ALA A 332 8.10 -14.68 -19.53
C ALA A 332 8.49 -14.50 -21.01
N THR A 333 7.52 -14.18 -21.87
CA THR A 333 7.70 -14.09 -23.34
C THR A 333 7.28 -12.74 -23.95
N GLY A 334 6.46 -11.96 -23.25
CA GLY A 334 5.87 -10.72 -23.75
C GLY A 334 4.73 -10.91 -24.75
N HIS A 335 4.37 -12.15 -25.11
CA HIS A 335 3.28 -12.41 -26.02
C HIS A 335 1.93 -12.11 -25.37
N VAL A 336 1.09 -11.33 -26.05
CA VAL A 336 -0.29 -11.08 -25.64
C VAL A 336 -1.06 -12.38 -25.65
N ILE A 337 -1.44 -12.85 -24.47
CA ILE A 337 -2.30 -14.04 -24.28
C ILE A 337 -3.79 -13.67 -24.41
N GLN A 338 -4.15 -12.42 -24.13
CA GLN A 338 -5.53 -11.96 -24.25
C GLN A 338 -5.60 -10.44 -24.49
N GLN A 339 -6.59 -10.02 -25.28
CA GLN A 339 -6.96 -8.62 -25.44
C GLN A 339 -8.45 -8.46 -25.09
N LEU A 340 -8.75 -7.67 -24.06
CA LEU A 340 -10.12 -7.39 -23.61
C LEU A 340 -10.54 -5.98 -24.08
N PRO A 341 -11.60 -5.84 -24.89
CA PRO A 341 -12.06 -4.54 -25.36
C PRO A 341 -12.73 -3.74 -24.24
N LEU A 342 -12.28 -2.50 -24.01
CA LEU A 342 -12.85 -1.62 -22.99
C LEU A 342 -13.90 -0.68 -23.60
N THR A 343 -15.13 -1.15 -23.73
CA THR A 343 -16.26 -0.32 -24.17
C THR A 343 -16.55 0.76 -23.13
N TYR A 344 -16.68 2.02 -23.57
CA TYR A 344 -17.00 3.23 -22.78
C TYR A 344 -15.90 3.79 -21.86
N ALA A 345 -14.69 4.00 -22.40
CA ALA A 345 -13.67 4.83 -21.77
C ALA A 345 -13.94 6.34 -21.97
N TRP A 346 -14.94 6.89 -21.30
CA TRP A 346 -15.28 8.33 -21.39
C TRP A 346 -14.36 9.28 -20.62
N SER A 347 -13.37 8.74 -19.90
CA SER A 347 -12.25 9.50 -19.37
C SER A 347 -10.94 8.74 -19.57
N ASN A 348 -9.85 9.49 -19.64
CA ASN A 348 -8.49 8.96 -19.72
C ASN A 348 -7.93 8.57 -18.33
N SER A 349 -8.77 8.64 -17.28
CA SER A 349 -8.40 8.47 -15.87
C SER A 349 -8.70 7.05 -15.37
N TRP A 350 -8.10 6.03 -15.98
CA TRP A 350 -8.21 4.64 -15.52
C TRP A 350 -6.94 4.23 -14.76
N ARG A 351 -7.12 3.51 -13.64
CA ARG A 351 -6.04 2.85 -12.89
C ARG A 351 -6.31 1.35 -12.81
N ILE A 352 -5.28 0.55 -13.04
CA ILE A 352 -5.24 -0.87 -12.71
C ILE A 352 -4.94 -1.01 -11.20
N VAL A 353 -5.80 -1.73 -10.50
CA VAL A 353 -5.55 -2.22 -9.14
C VAL A 353 -5.39 -3.73 -9.24
N VAL A 354 -4.35 -4.29 -8.64
CA VAL A 354 -4.12 -5.75 -8.58
C VAL A 354 -4.56 -6.25 -7.20
N SER A 355 -5.09 -7.48 -7.11
CA SER A 355 -5.45 -8.10 -5.83
C SER A 355 -4.22 -8.41 -4.97
N ALA A 356 -4.42 -8.62 -3.67
CA ALA A 356 -3.37 -8.99 -2.72
C ALA A 356 -2.58 -10.24 -3.18
N GLU A 357 -3.31 -11.25 -3.64
CA GLU A 357 -2.81 -12.53 -4.12
C GLU A 357 -2.18 -12.46 -5.51
N LYS A 358 -2.28 -11.29 -6.17
CA LYS A 358 -1.88 -11.07 -7.57
C LYS A 358 -2.61 -11.94 -8.60
N THR A 359 -3.76 -12.53 -8.28
CA THR A 359 -4.51 -13.44 -9.17
C THR A 359 -5.64 -12.75 -9.96
N ALA A 360 -6.08 -11.57 -9.49
CA ALA A 360 -7.12 -10.76 -10.12
C ALA A 360 -6.69 -9.29 -10.25
N PHE A 361 -7.35 -8.55 -11.14
CA PHE A 361 -7.16 -7.10 -11.25
C PHE A 361 -8.50 -6.38 -11.48
N ALA A 362 -8.53 -5.09 -11.19
CA ALA A 362 -9.70 -4.25 -11.40
C ALA A 362 -9.29 -2.95 -12.10
N LEU A 363 -10.14 -2.48 -13.01
CA LEU A 363 -10.05 -1.15 -13.59
C LEU A 363 -10.90 -0.19 -12.77
N VAL A 364 -10.27 0.78 -12.14
CA VAL A 364 -10.93 1.85 -11.39
C VAL A 364 -10.86 3.14 -12.21
N ASN A 365 -12.03 3.73 -12.49
CA ASN A 365 -12.13 5.06 -13.07
C ASN A 365 -11.95 6.11 -11.97
N GLU A 366 -10.90 6.93 -12.04
CA GLU A 366 -10.58 7.94 -11.02
C GLU A 366 -11.37 9.25 -11.18
N GLY A 367 -12.55 9.16 -11.78
CA GLY A 367 -13.48 10.26 -12.00
C GLY A 367 -13.43 10.78 -13.43
N SER A 368 -14.59 10.77 -14.08
CA SER A 368 -14.88 11.65 -15.20
C SER A 368 -15.34 13.01 -14.68
N HIS A 369 -15.13 14.09 -15.45
CA HIS A 369 -15.75 15.39 -15.20
C HIS A 369 -17.28 15.33 -15.13
N LEU A 370 -17.87 14.28 -15.72
CA LEU A 370 -19.29 13.93 -15.66
C LEU A 370 -19.69 13.27 -14.33
N PHE A 371 -18.77 12.56 -13.65
CA PHE A 371 -19.06 11.59 -12.56
C PHE A 371 -18.42 12.02 -11.22
N ARG A 372 -18.63 13.27 -10.82
CA ARG A 372 -17.92 13.91 -9.69
C ARG A 372 -18.00 13.17 -8.34
N ASN A 373 -19.04 12.36 -8.14
CA ASN A 373 -19.34 11.64 -6.90
C ASN A 373 -19.29 10.11 -7.07
N ALA A 374 -18.85 9.59 -8.23
CA ALA A 374 -18.86 8.15 -8.49
C ALA A 374 -17.59 7.64 -9.21
N GLN A 375 -17.08 6.49 -8.77
CA GLN A 375 -16.06 5.71 -9.49
C GLN A 375 -16.70 4.47 -10.10
N ILE A 376 -16.32 4.13 -11.33
CA ILE A 376 -16.70 2.88 -11.98
C ILE A 376 -15.56 1.88 -11.74
N VAL A 377 -15.89 0.68 -11.29
CA VAL A 377 -14.97 -0.42 -11.05
C VAL A 377 -15.39 -1.62 -11.87
N ARG A 378 -14.52 -2.09 -12.76
CA ARG A 378 -14.69 -3.39 -13.44
C ARG A 378 -13.66 -4.37 -12.92
N MET A 379 -14.11 -5.47 -12.33
CA MET A 379 -13.26 -6.52 -11.75
C MET A 379 -13.04 -7.63 -12.77
N PHE A 380 -11.81 -8.12 -12.85
CA PHE A 380 -11.39 -9.18 -13.77
C PHE A 380 -10.69 -10.30 -12.99
N SER A 381 -11.19 -11.53 -13.17
CA SER A 381 -10.63 -12.74 -12.58
C SER A 381 -10.26 -13.73 -13.68
N ALA A 382 -9.13 -14.43 -13.51
CA ALA A 382 -8.79 -15.55 -14.37
C ALA A 382 -9.68 -16.76 -14.10
N ALA A 383 -10.20 -17.39 -15.16
CA ALA A 383 -10.75 -18.74 -15.11
C ALA A 383 -9.63 -19.79 -14.99
N PRO A 384 -9.94 -21.07 -14.72
CA PRO A 384 -8.92 -22.12 -14.53
C PRO A 384 -8.01 -22.37 -15.74
N ASP A 385 -8.43 -21.99 -16.95
CA ASP A 385 -7.63 -22.02 -18.18
C ASP A 385 -6.62 -20.85 -18.30
N GLY A 386 -6.70 -19.88 -17.39
CA GLY A 386 -5.88 -18.68 -17.35
C GLY A 386 -6.45 -17.49 -18.12
N VAL A 387 -7.65 -17.59 -18.69
CA VAL A 387 -8.31 -16.51 -19.43
C VAL A 387 -9.02 -15.57 -18.45
N PHE A 388 -8.78 -14.27 -18.54
CA PHE A 388 -9.47 -13.29 -17.69
C PHE A 388 -10.87 -12.97 -18.23
N HIS A 389 -11.85 -12.91 -17.34
CA HIS A 389 -13.21 -12.49 -17.65
C HIS A 389 -13.61 -11.34 -16.74
N GLU A 390 -14.48 -10.45 -17.24
CA GLU A 390 -15.13 -9.44 -16.40
C GLU A 390 -16.07 -10.17 -15.42
N ALA A 391 -15.69 -10.15 -14.14
CA ALA A 391 -16.32 -10.92 -13.07
C ALA A 391 -17.45 -10.14 -12.38
N ASP A 392 -17.26 -8.83 -12.22
CA ASP A 392 -18.26 -7.91 -11.67
C ASP A 392 -18.02 -6.48 -12.18
N ASP A 393 -19.10 -5.70 -12.26
CA ASP A 393 -19.11 -4.28 -12.62
C ASP A 393 -19.85 -3.55 -11.48
N GLN A 394 -19.15 -2.64 -10.83
CA GLN A 394 -19.58 -1.96 -9.61
C GLN A 394 -19.47 -0.44 -9.79
N ILE A 395 -20.44 0.28 -9.25
CA ILE A 395 -20.36 1.74 -9.12
C ILE A 395 -20.18 2.07 -7.65
N ILE A 396 -19.11 2.79 -7.33
CA ILE A 396 -18.85 3.31 -5.99
C ILE A 396 -19.42 4.73 -5.92
N ASP A 397 -20.55 4.91 -5.24
CA ASP A 397 -21.06 6.23 -4.87
C ASP A 397 -20.51 6.62 -3.50
N TYR A 398 -19.79 7.73 -3.45
CA TYR A 398 -19.14 8.23 -2.23
C TYR A 398 -19.76 9.52 -1.68
N ASP A 399 -20.93 9.90 -2.20
CA ASP A 399 -21.83 10.95 -1.69
C ASP A 399 -21.09 12.19 -1.17
N MET A 400 -20.37 12.87 -2.07
CA MET A 400 -19.71 14.13 -1.72
C MET A 400 -20.75 15.25 -1.58
N PRO A 401 -20.60 16.13 -0.58
CA PRO A 401 -21.44 17.30 -0.41
C PRO A 401 -21.54 18.12 -1.72
N PRO A 402 -22.74 18.58 -2.12
CA PRO A 402 -22.97 19.23 -3.41
C PRO A 402 -22.30 20.62 -3.53
N ASP A 403 -21.91 21.21 -2.41
CA ASP A 403 -21.14 22.43 -2.26
C ASP A 403 -19.62 22.23 -2.45
N TRP A 404 -19.15 20.98 -2.59
CA TRP A 404 -17.75 20.69 -2.89
C TRP A 404 -17.35 21.29 -4.26
N PRO A 405 -16.35 22.17 -4.34
CA PRO A 405 -16.15 23.03 -5.49
C PRO A 405 -15.82 22.24 -6.77
N ALA A 406 -16.73 22.32 -7.73
CA ALA A 406 -16.64 21.72 -9.07
C ALA A 406 -15.33 22.04 -9.81
N THR A 407 -14.75 23.21 -9.56
CA THR A 407 -13.52 23.74 -10.18
C THR A 407 -12.25 23.16 -9.58
N ALA A 408 -12.33 22.34 -8.53
CA ALA A 408 -11.18 21.79 -7.81
C ALA A 408 -10.70 20.42 -8.34
N PHE A 409 -11.35 19.90 -9.38
CA PHE A 409 -10.96 18.70 -10.12
C PHE A 409 -9.97 19.04 -11.24
N ASP A 410 -8.72 19.28 -10.87
CA ASP A 410 -7.59 19.27 -11.82
C ASP A 410 -7.39 17.81 -12.29
N PRO A 411 -7.53 17.49 -13.59
CA PRO A 411 -7.47 16.12 -14.10
C PRO A 411 -6.08 15.51 -13.92
N GLY A 412 -5.91 14.74 -12.83
CA GLY A 412 -4.63 14.23 -12.34
C GLY A 412 -4.51 14.22 -10.81
N VAL A 413 -5.49 14.79 -10.10
CA VAL A 413 -5.52 14.87 -8.63
C VAL A 413 -6.54 13.89 -8.04
N SER A 414 -6.09 12.66 -7.79
CA SER A 414 -6.90 11.60 -7.17
C SER A 414 -7.14 11.89 -5.68
N ARG A 415 -8.21 12.64 -5.37
CA ARG A 415 -8.67 12.94 -4.00
C ARG A 415 -9.42 11.79 -3.33
N VAL A 416 -9.83 10.80 -4.12
CA VAL A 416 -10.58 9.60 -3.73
C VAL A 416 -9.94 8.41 -4.41
N VAL A 417 -9.62 7.37 -3.65
CA VAL A 417 -9.03 6.13 -4.15
C VAL A 417 -9.79 4.94 -3.58
N ALA A 418 -10.29 4.09 -4.47
CA ALA A 418 -10.85 2.79 -4.10
C ALA A 418 -9.78 1.70 -4.12
N ASP A 419 -9.93 0.75 -3.19
CA ASP A 419 -9.45 -0.62 -3.32
C ASP A 419 -10.69 -1.53 -3.35
N PRO A 420 -11.05 -2.06 -4.54
CA PRO A 420 -12.28 -2.85 -4.67
C PRO A 420 -12.15 -4.26 -4.10
N PHE A 421 -10.93 -4.82 -4.01
CA PHE A 421 -10.69 -6.15 -3.46
C PHE A 421 -10.83 -6.18 -1.93
N ARG A 422 -10.44 -5.09 -1.26
CA ARG A 422 -10.63 -4.92 0.19
C ARG A 422 -11.95 -4.24 0.56
N HIS A 423 -12.77 -3.85 -0.44
CA HIS A 423 -13.93 -2.98 -0.26
C HIS A 423 -13.61 -1.73 0.59
N LEU A 424 -12.50 -1.05 0.27
CA LEU A 424 -12.06 0.15 0.97
C LEU A 424 -12.10 1.38 0.07
N LEU A 425 -12.41 2.52 0.69
CA LEU A 425 -12.31 3.85 0.10
C LEU A 425 -11.46 4.73 0.99
N ALA A 426 -10.41 5.34 0.45
CA ALA A 426 -9.67 6.39 1.12
C ALA A 426 -9.87 7.72 0.37
N PHE A 427 -10.03 8.82 1.10
CA PHE A 427 -10.29 10.13 0.50
C PHE A 427 -9.74 11.27 1.35
N VAL A 428 -9.46 12.41 0.71
CA VAL A 428 -9.05 13.63 1.41
C VAL A 428 -10.23 14.59 1.51
N GLN A 429 -10.65 14.90 2.73
CA GLN A 429 -11.69 15.88 3.04
C GLN A 429 -11.03 17.20 3.46
N ALA A 430 -11.31 18.27 2.73
CA ALA A 430 -10.90 19.63 3.05
C ALA A 430 -12.09 20.37 3.66
N ASP A 431 -11.90 20.95 4.84
CA ASP A 431 -12.87 21.76 5.57
C ASP A 431 -12.19 23.05 6.04
N GLY A 432 -12.46 24.16 5.35
CA GLY A 432 -11.73 25.43 5.52
C GLY A 432 -10.22 25.25 5.36
N ASP A 433 -9.47 25.57 6.41
CA ASP A 433 -8.00 25.49 6.46
C ASP A 433 -7.47 24.10 6.88
N LYS A 434 -8.33 23.08 6.93
CA LYS A 434 -8.01 21.74 7.48
C LYS A 434 -8.24 20.63 6.46
N ALA A 435 -7.21 19.83 6.20
CA ALA A 435 -7.33 18.59 5.45
C ALA A 435 -7.31 17.40 6.42
N GLY A 436 -8.45 16.72 6.52
CA GLY A 436 -8.56 15.38 7.10
C GLY A 436 -8.44 14.33 6.00
N VAL A 437 -7.96 13.14 6.35
CA VAL A 437 -8.02 11.97 5.46
C VAL A 437 -9.00 10.99 6.07
N GLY A 438 -9.97 10.54 5.30
CA GLY A 438 -10.95 9.55 5.70
C GLY A 438 -10.65 8.20 5.08
N ILE A 439 -10.87 7.13 5.84
CA ILE A 439 -11.06 5.79 5.31
C ILE A 439 -12.51 5.37 5.60
N ALA A 440 -13.15 4.72 4.65
CA ALA A 440 -14.47 4.13 4.81
C ALA A 440 -14.48 2.72 4.22
N GLY A 441 -15.15 1.79 4.90
CA GLY A 441 -15.56 0.54 4.28
C GLY A 441 -16.67 0.80 3.26
N LEU A 442 -16.55 0.20 2.09
CA LEU A 442 -17.58 0.15 1.06
C LEU A 442 -18.60 -0.93 1.44
N ARG A 443 -19.89 -0.64 1.27
CA ARG A 443 -20.98 -1.56 1.57
C ARG A 443 -21.89 -1.72 0.36
N PRO A 444 -22.37 -2.94 0.04
CA PRO A 444 -23.47 -3.11 -0.90
C PRO A 444 -24.66 -2.25 -0.48
N CYS A 445 -25.29 -1.59 -1.45
CA CYS A 445 -26.57 -0.92 -1.24
C CYS A 445 -27.66 -1.56 -2.11
N ASP A 446 -28.91 -1.48 -1.65
CA ASP A 446 -30.05 -1.79 -2.51
C ASP A 446 -30.05 -0.80 -3.68
N ALA A 447 -29.71 -1.33 -4.85
CA ALA A 447 -29.29 -0.59 -6.04
C ALA A 447 -30.33 0.43 -6.57
N ASP A 448 -31.56 0.41 -6.06
CA ASP A 448 -32.73 0.62 -6.88
C ASP A 448 -33.08 2.09 -7.20
N ARG A 449 -32.38 3.07 -6.60
CA ARG A 449 -32.50 4.49 -6.96
C ARG A 449 -31.20 5.09 -7.48
N ALA A 450 -30.10 4.88 -6.76
CA ALA A 450 -28.77 5.33 -7.18
C ALA A 450 -28.36 4.62 -8.48
N VAL A 451 -28.35 3.28 -8.52
CA VAL A 451 -27.94 2.52 -9.71
C VAL A 451 -28.93 2.71 -10.86
N ARG A 452 -30.24 2.82 -10.62
CA ARG A 452 -31.17 3.16 -11.73
C ARG A 452 -30.88 4.53 -12.35
N ARG A 453 -30.44 5.51 -11.56
CA ARG A 453 -29.97 6.80 -12.05
C ARG A 453 -28.63 6.63 -12.78
N LEU A 454 -27.63 6.05 -12.13
CA LEU A 454 -26.27 5.91 -12.66
C LEU A 454 -26.24 5.04 -13.94
N LYS A 455 -27.02 3.97 -14.04
CA LYS A 455 -27.21 3.17 -15.27
C LYS A 455 -27.84 3.97 -16.40
N ARG A 456 -28.82 4.82 -16.09
CA ARG A 456 -29.47 5.70 -17.08
C ARG A 456 -28.52 6.79 -17.55
N ASP A 457 -27.90 7.47 -16.61
CA ASP A 457 -27.05 8.63 -16.85
C ASP A 457 -25.75 8.17 -17.55
N TYR A 458 -25.22 6.98 -17.22
CA TYR A 458 -23.87 6.54 -17.59
C TYR A 458 -23.78 5.23 -18.40
N GLY A 459 -24.90 4.56 -18.72
CA GLY A 459 -24.91 3.37 -19.60
C GLY A 459 -24.21 2.11 -19.05
N VAL A 460 -23.79 2.13 -17.78
CA VAL A 460 -23.07 1.05 -17.10
C VAL A 460 -23.98 -0.16 -16.92
N LYS A 461 -23.46 -1.40 -16.98
CA LYS A 461 -24.27 -2.62 -16.83
C LYS A 461 -24.38 -3.10 -15.39
N SER A 462 -23.57 -2.53 -14.49
CA SER A 462 -23.33 -2.89 -13.08
C SER A 462 -24.39 -3.77 -12.40
N THR A 463 -23.97 -4.92 -11.91
CA THR A 463 -24.82 -5.82 -11.15
C THR A 463 -25.11 -5.29 -9.75
N GLY A 464 -24.15 -4.55 -9.16
CA GLY A 464 -24.30 -3.88 -7.87
C GLY A 464 -23.95 -2.40 -7.88
N ALA A 465 -24.08 -1.80 -6.70
CA ALA A 465 -23.31 -0.62 -6.32
C ALA A 465 -22.84 -0.75 -4.88
N LEU A 466 -21.72 -0.08 -4.62
CA LEU A 466 -21.17 0.09 -3.30
C LEU A 466 -21.37 1.54 -2.89
N ILE A 467 -21.91 1.74 -1.69
CA ILE A 467 -21.91 3.05 -1.04
C ILE A 467 -20.75 3.15 -0.05
N LYS A 468 -20.20 4.35 0.07
CA LYS A 468 -19.35 4.73 1.20
C LYS A 468 -20.10 4.51 2.52
N GLY A 469 -19.61 3.59 3.34
CA GLY A 469 -20.09 3.38 4.71
C GLY A 469 -19.64 4.50 5.66
N SER A 470 -19.74 4.25 6.96
CA SER A 470 -19.28 5.19 7.99
C SER A 470 -17.80 5.53 7.80
N CYS A 471 -17.50 6.82 7.59
CA CYS A 471 -16.14 7.34 7.53
C CYS A 471 -15.49 7.30 8.92
N CYS A 472 -14.22 6.90 8.96
CA CYS A 472 -13.34 7.16 10.08
C CYS A 472 -12.15 8.03 9.63
N GLU A 473 -11.92 9.10 10.39
CA GLU A 473 -10.84 10.05 10.17
C GLU A 473 -9.49 9.44 10.59
N VAL A 474 -8.54 9.38 9.64
CA VAL A 474 -7.18 8.93 9.87
C VAL A 474 -6.52 9.85 10.87
N SER A 475 -6.21 9.29 12.05
CA SER A 475 -5.61 10.05 13.13
C SER A 475 -4.12 10.23 12.89
N LEU A 476 -3.71 11.43 12.50
CA LEU A 476 -2.30 11.77 12.32
C LEU A 476 -1.64 12.08 13.68
N PRO A 477 -0.44 11.55 13.96
CA PRO A 477 0.29 11.86 15.17
C PRO A 477 0.69 13.35 15.20
N PRO A 478 0.90 13.94 16.39
CA PRO A 478 1.41 15.30 16.47
C PRO A 478 2.75 15.41 15.72
N PRO A 479 3.02 16.54 15.04
CA PRO A 479 4.35 16.76 14.47
C PRO A 479 5.40 16.65 15.60
N PRO A 480 6.58 16.08 15.34
CA PRO A 480 7.63 16.02 16.34
C PRO A 480 7.92 17.43 16.85
N PRO A 481 8.15 17.63 18.17
CA PRO A 481 8.46 18.94 18.71
C PRO A 481 9.67 19.49 17.96
N CYS A 482 9.50 20.66 17.34
CA CYS A 482 10.51 21.22 16.45
C CYS A 482 11.77 21.54 17.27
N ALA A 483 12.80 20.70 17.16
CA ALA A 483 13.96 20.69 18.05
C ALA A 483 14.82 21.97 17.98
N THR A 484 14.49 22.90 17.09
CA THR A 484 15.16 24.18 16.86
C THR A 484 14.33 25.40 17.29
N CYS A 485 13.12 25.21 17.84
CA CYS A 485 12.27 26.30 18.33
C CYS A 485 12.25 26.36 19.87
N GLY A 486 13.38 26.71 20.48
CA GLY A 486 13.40 27.11 21.89
C GLY A 486 12.50 28.33 22.14
N HIS A 487 11.85 28.38 23.31
CA HIS A 487 10.90 29.42 23.75
C HIS A 487 9.44 29.31 23.26
N ALA A 488 8.77 28.22 23.62
CA ALA A 488 7.33 28.23 23.89
C ALA A 488 7.08 27.68 25.32
N GLY A 489 6.33 28.42 26.14
CA GLY A 489 6.13 28.08 27.56
C GLY A 489 5.16 26.92 27.80
N PRO A 490 5.18 26.31 29.00
CA PRO A 490 4.27 25.21 29.34
C PRO A 490 2.85 25.73 29.63
N GLY A 491 1.93 25.53 28.69
CA GLY A 491 0.51 25.82 28.85
C GLY A 491 -0.35 24.85 28.03
N ASP A 492 -1.45 24.38 28.64
CA ASP A 492 -2.56 23.65 28.02
C ASP A 492 -2.27 22.27 27.39
N ALA A 493 -1.82 21.33 28.23
CA ALA A 493 -2.03 19.90 28.02
C ALA A 493 -3.52 19.52 28.31
N GLY A 494 -4.43 19.96 27.44
CA GLY A 494 -5.87 20.00 27.75
C GLY A 494 -6.87 19.74 26.62
N SER A 495 -6.48 19.23 25.46
CA SER A 495 -7.45 18.64 24.51
C SER A 495 -6.85 17.53 23.64
N ASN A 496 -7.56 16.40 23.57
CA ASN A 496 -7.38 15.39 22.53
C ASN A 496 -8.04 15.88 21.22
N SER A 497 -7.64 17.06 20.75
CA SER A 497 -8.06 17.56 19.45
C SER A 497 -7.47 16.67 18.35
N ARG A 498 -8.34 16.08 17.53
CA ARG A 498 -7.92 15.48 16.26
C ARG A 498 -7.26 16.58 15.43
N ARG A 499 -5.99 16.41 15.06
CA ARG A 499 -5.22 17.43 14.36
C ARG A 499 -5.16 17.11 12.86
N SER A 500 -5.75 18.00 12.09
CA SER A 500 -5.78 17.99 10.63
C SER A 500 -4.43 18.42 10.05
N LEU A 501 -4.19 18.08 8.78
CA LEU A 501 -3.12 18.71 8.01
C LEU A 501 -3.47 20.19 7.79
N PRO A 502 -2.53 21.14 7.99
CA PRO A 502 -2.77 22.54 7.63
C PRO A 502 -2.88 22.66 6.11
N ILE A 503 -4.01 23.18 5.63
CA ILE A 503 -4.17 23.52 4.22
C ILE A 503 -3.42 24.82 3.97
N VAL A 504 -2.35 24.75 3.19
CA VAL A 504 -1.84 25.93 2.50
C VAL A 504 -2.71 26.14 1.25
N PRO A 505 -3.40 27.27 1.08
CA PRO A 505 -4.24 27.53 -0.09
C PRO A 505 -3.48 27.27 -1.40
N GLY A 506 -4.11 26.53 -2.32
CA GLY A 506 -3.47 26.08 -3.56
C GLY A 506 -2.66 24.79 -3.46
N SER A 507 -2.62 24.12 -2.30
CA SER A 507 -2.04 22.77 -2.19
C SER A 507 -2.90 21.72 -2.89
N VAL A 508 -2.22 20.77 -3.54
CA VAL A 508 -2.83 19.64 -4.23
C VAL A 508 -2.65 18.38 -3.37
N TYR A 509 -3.76 17.69 -3.08
CA TYR A 509 -3.77 16.48 -2.27
C TYR A 509 -4.06 15.26 -3.14
N THR A 510 -3.19 14.25 -3.11
CA THR A 510 -3.41 12.96 -3.76
C THR A 510 -3.37 11.86 -2.70
N VAL A 511 -4.28 10.90 -2.76
CA VAL A 511 -4.29 9.74 -1.86
C VAL A 511 -4.23 8.45 -2.67
N ARG A 512 -3.39 7.50 -2.25
CA ARG A 512 -3.28 6.18 -2.87
C ARG A 512 -2.98 5.09 -1.84
N PHE A 513 -3.58 3.92 -2.01
CA PHE A 513 -3.07 2.71 -1.35
C PHE A 513 -1.71 2.35 -1.94
N ALA A 514 -0.73 2.06 -1.10
CA ALA A 514 0.58 1.57 -1.52
C ALA A 514 0.62 0.04 -1.53
N ASP A 515 -0.03 -0.58 -0.56
CA ASP A 515 -0.19 -2.02 -0.39
C ASP A 515 -1.44 -2.31 0.46
N GLU A 516 -1.59 -3.57 0.91
CA GLU A 516 -2.66 -4.03 1.81
C GLU A 516 -2.69 -3.34 3.19
N ARG A 517 -1.58 -2.72 3.60
CA ARG A 517 -1.34 -2.26 4.98
C ARG A 517 -0.98 -0.79 5.08
N ARG A 518 -0.81 -0.09 3.95
CA ARG A 518 -0.30 1.29 3.88
C ARG A 518 -1.10 2.18 2.95
N LEU A 519 -1.42 3.37 3.45
CA LEU A 519 -1.97 4.48 2.69
C LEU A 519 -0.88 5.56 2.52
N VAL A 520 -0.76 6.14 1.34
CA VAL A 520 0.10 7.29 1.07
C VAL A 520 -0.76 8.49 0.74
N ILE A 521 -0.51 9.58 1.47
CA ILE A 521 -1.09 10.90 1.23
C ILE A 521 0.04 11.80 0.73
N GLU A 522 -0.11 12.32 -0.46
CA GLU A 522 0.81 13.30 -1.05
C GLU A 522 0.18 14.70 -0.96
N VAL A 523 0.98 15.66 -0.48
CA VAL A 523 0.63 17.08 -0.41
C VAL A 523 1.63 17.85 -1.25
N THR A 524 1.27 18.10 -2.51
CA THR A 524 2.06 18.92 -3.44
C THR A 524 1.81 20.39 -3.12
N ARG A 525 2.82 21.08 -2.57
CA ARG A 525 2.73 22.51 -2.25
C ARG A 525 3.15 23.35 -3.46
N VAL A 526 2.22 24.15 -3.99
CA VAL A 526 2.55 25.13 -5.04
C VAL A 526 3.20 26.34 -4.38
N LEU A 527 4.53 26.41 -4.44
CA LEU A 527 5.26 27.60 -4.00
C LEU A 527 4.95 28.79 -4.94
N PRO A 528 4.69 29.99 -4.41
CA PRO A 528 4.49 31.18 -5.23
C PRO A 528 5.75 31.43 -6.10
N ARG A 529 5.53 31.84 -7.36
CA ARG A 529 6.64 32.10 -8.30
C ARG A 529 7.52 33.25 -7.79
N VAL A 530 8.80 32.97 -7.57
CA VAL A 530 9.83 34.00 -7.33
C VAL A 530 10.59 34.20 -8.64
N GLY A 531 10.09 35.11 -9.47
CA GLY A 531 10.64 35.43 -10.81
C GLY A 531 10.16 34.51 -11.94
N ASP A 532 10.71 34.75 -13.15
CA ASP A 532 10.23 34.16 -14.42
C ASP A 532 10.71 32.73 -14.72
N ARG A 533 11.43 32.08 -13.79
CA ARG A 533 11.92 30.71 -14.03
C ARG A 533 10.78 29.69 -13.94
N ILE A 534 10.39 29.18 -15.11
CA ILE A 534 9.21 28.31 -15.32
C ILE A 534 9.29 26.99 -14.55
N PHE A 535 10.49 26.49 -14.26
CA PHE A 535 10.71 25.28 -13.47
C PHE A 535 10.51 25.51 -11.97
N GLN A 536 9.25 25.48 -11.53
CA GLN A 536 8.92 25.42 -10.10
C GLN A 536 9.46 24.13 -9.49
N ASN A 537 10.43 24.24 -8.59
CA ASN A 537 10.79 23.17 -7.66
C ASN A 537 9.63 22.95 -6.68
N ARG A 538 8.63 22.17 -7.10
CA ARG A 538 7.55 21.71 -6.21
C ARG A 538 8.15 20.79 -5.15
N ILE A 539 7.93 21.15 -3.90
CA ILE A 539 8.24 20.30 -2.74
C ILE A 539 6.94 19.58 -2.40
N CYS A 540 7.02 18.26 -2.32
CA CYS A 540 5.90 17.41 -1.96
C CYS A 540 6.16 16.80 -0.58
N GLU A 541 5.17 16.89 0.30
CA GLU A 541 5.16 16.16 1.57
C GLU A 541 4.39 14.86 1.36
N TYR A 542 5.01 13.73 1.70
CA TYR A 542 4.39 12.41 1.65
C TYR A 542 4.17 11.92 3.08
N TYR A 543 2.95 11.52 3.39
CA TYR A 543 2.58 10.89 4.66
C TYR A 543 2.30 9.42 4.37
N VAL A 544 3.22 8.55 4.81
CA VAL A 544 3.00 7.09 4.77
C VAL A 544 2.31 6.72 6.07
N VAL A 545 1.09 6.21 5.96
CA VAL A 545 0.21 5.84 7.07
C VAL A 545 0.14 4.31 7.11
N ASP A 546 0.66 3.71 8.17
CA ASP A 546 0.73 2.26 8.35
C ASP A 546 -0.41 1.76 9.24
N PHE A 547 -0.95 0.58 8.90
CA PHE A 547 -2.06 -0.11 9.56
C PHE A 547 -1.64 -1.53 9.98
N VAL A 548 -0.42 -1.63 10.50
CA VAL A 548 0.24 -2.89 10.89
C VAL A 548 0.30 -2.98 12.41
N LEU A 549 -0.14 -4.09 13.01
CA LEU A 549 0.07 -4.36 14.44
C LEU A 549 1.58 -4.36 14.76
N ARG A 550 2.01 -3.62 15.78
CA ARG A 550 3.38 -3.76 16.28
C ARG A 550 3.53 -5.11 16.99
N ARG A 551 4.71 -5.74 16.96
CA ARG A 551 4.96 -7.06 17.59
C ARG A 551 4.54 -7.08 19.07
N ARG A 552 4.78 -5.99 19.80
CA ARG A 552 4.38 -5.78 21.20
C ARG A 552 2.88 -5.54 21.42
N GLU A 553 2.14 -5.08 20.40
CA GLU A 553 0.69 -4.89 20.44
C GLU A 553 -0.06 -6.17 20.05
N ALA A 554 0.51 -6.99 19.16
CA ALA A 554 0.00 -8.33 18.85
C ALA A 554 0.09 -9.26 20.08
N CYS A 555 1.14 -9.11 20.90
CA CYS A 555 1.21 -9.63 22.26
C CYS A 555 0.42 -8.73 23.22
N VAL A 556 -0.89 -8.59 23.01
CA VAL A 556 -1.80 -8.24 24.11
C VAL A 556 -1.50 -9.22 25.23
N GLN A 557 -1.20 -8.73 26.43
CA GLN A 557 -0.89 -9.59 27.56
C GLN A 557 -2.08 -10.54 27.77
N ASP A 558 -1.83 -11.85 27.65
CA ASP A 558 -2.75 -12.86 28.17
C ASP A 558 -2.75 -12.73 29.70
N ASP A 559 -3.50 -11.77 30.25
CA ASP A 559 -3.82 -11.67 31.69
C ASP A 559 -4.52 -12.95 32.19
N LEU A 560 -4.94 -13.81 31.26
CA LEU A 560 -5.49 -15.14 31.46
C LEU A 560 -4.40 -16.22 31.69
N THR A 561 -3.18 -16.05 31.19
CA THR A 561 -2.03 -16.92 31.49
C THR A 561 -1.04 -16.17 32.39
N GLY A 562 -1.09 -16.46 33.69
CA GLY A 562 -0.15 -15.88 34.66
C GLY A 562 1.29 -16.04 34.19
N ALA A 563 2.01 -14.92 34.08
CA ALA A 563 3.21 -14.74 33.26
C ALA A 563 4.20 -15.92 33.29
N GLN A 564 4.20 -16.70 32.20
CA GLN A 564 5.41 -17.34 31.71
C GLN A 564 5.98 -16.44 30.62
N ALA A 565 7.15 -15.85 30.88
CA ALA A 565 7.88 -15.15 29.83
C ALA A 565 8.24 -16.17 28.73
N LEU A 566 8.10 -15.76 27.46
CA LEU A 566 8.72 -16.47 26.35
C LEU A 566 10.21 -16.66 26.67
N PRO A 567 10.80 -17.84 26.44
CA PRO A 567 12.23 -18.03 26.63
C PRO A 567 12.98 -17.03 25.75
N GLU A 568 13.91 -16.28 26.33
CA GLU A 568 14.84 -15.46 25.54
C GLU A 568 15.62 -16.39 24.61
N GLU A 569 15.42 -16.24 23.31
CA GLU A 569 16.28 -16.89 22.31
C GLU A 569 17.71 -16.40 22.54
N GLN A 570 18.58 -17.27 23.04
CA GLN A 570 20.00 -16.94 23.15
C GLN A 570 20.57 -16.74 21.74
N PRO A 571 21.19 -15.58 21.43
CA PRO A 571 21.75 -15.32 20.11
C PRO A 571 23.09 -16.05 19.96
N GLY A 572 23.05 -17.37 19.79
CA GLY A 572 24.27 -18.17 19.75
C GLY A 572 24.09 -19.69 19.64
N ASP A 573 23.54 -20.18 18.52
CA ASP A 573 24.27 -21.19 17.73
C ASP A 573 23.67 -21.40 16.34
N LYS A 574 24.47 -21.18 15.29
CA LYS A 574 24.07 -21.55 13.92
C LYS A 574 24.31 -23.04 13.70
N ALA A 575 23.35 -23.85 14.11
CA ALA A 575 23.31 -25.26 13.76
C ALA A 575 23.23 -25.43 12.23
N LEU A 576 24.36 -25.78 11.62
CA LEU A 576 24.48 -26.16 10.22
C LEU A 576 23.78 -27.51 9.99
N PHE A 577 22.46 -27.47 9.77
CA PHE A 577 21.69 -28.64 9.36
C PHE A 577 22.10 -29.08 7.95
N ARG A 578 23.03 -30.05 7.89
CA ARG A 578 23.31 -30.80 6.67
C ARG A 578 22.15 -31.75 6.39
N TRP A 579 21.51 -31.59 5.24
CA TRP A 579 20.63 -32.61 4.66
C TRP A 579 21.43 -33.89 4.35
N PRO A 580 20.97 -35.08 4.78
CA PRO A 580 21.29 -36.33 4.10
C PRO A 580 20.38 -36.45 2.87
N GLY A 581 20.96 -36.47 1.68
CA GLY A 581 20.18 -36.71 0.45
C GLY A 581 19.74 -38.16 0.33
N PHE A 582 18.58 -38.37 -0.30
CA PHE A 582 18.21 -39.67 -0.88
C PHE A 582 17.61 -39.46 -2.27
N TRP A 583 18.10 -40.25 -3.22
CA TRP A 583 17.51 -40.41 -4.55
C TRP A 583 16.67 -41.68 -4.55
N SER A 584 15.45 -41.59 -5.08
CA SER A 584 14.77 -42.62 -5.87
C SER A 584 13.53 -42.01 -6.52
#